data_AF-A0A9E4ZLW4-F1
#
_entry.id   AF-A0A9E4ZLW4-F1
#
_cell.length_a   1.000
_cell.length_b   1.000
_cell.length_c   1.000
_cell.angle_alpha   90.00
_cell.angle_beta   90.00
_cell.angle_gamma   90.00
#
_symmetry.space_group_name_H-M   'P 1'
#
loop_
_entity.id
_entity.type
_entity.pdbx_description
1 polymer ?
#
loop_
_entity_poly.entity_id
_entity_poly.type
_entity_poly.pdbx_seq_one_letter_code
_entity_poly.pdbx_strand_id
1 'polypeptide(L)'
;MILEVKIRVKSNYAREIANSIKVDNINLPKGMQITTDYTNNEIIVNIRYDFDDVKGILTVRNTADEILTQIKTIEETLDNLK
;
A
#
# COMPACT_ATOMS: atom_id res chain seq x y z
N MET A 1 8.39 19.14 -0.51
CA MET A 1 8.36 18.62 0.89
C MET A 1 8.29 17.12 0.78
N ILE A 2 9.06 16.38 1.59
CA ILE A 2 9.09 14.91 1.49
C ILE A 2 8.34 14.31 2.68
N LEU A 3 7.35 13.46 2.38
CA LEU A 3 6.70 12.60 3.36
C LEU A 3 6.95 11.14 3.02
N GLU A 4 7.25 10.34 4.04
CA GLU A 4 7.37 8.89 3.93
C GLU A 4 6.44 8.22 4.95
N VAL A 5 5.59 7.32 4.45
CA VAL A 5 4.68 6.51 5.26
C VAL A 5 5.01 5.04 5.03
N LYS A 6 5.23 4.31 6.12
CA LYS A 6 5.48 2.87 6.13
C LYS A 6 4.32 2.16 6.80
N ILE A 7 3.62 1.33 6.03
CA ILE A 7 2.51 0.50 6.48
C ILE A 7 3.02 -0.93 6.63
N ARG A 8 2.71 -1.56 7.76
CA ARG A 8 3.00 -2.97 8.02
C ARG A 8 1.70 -3.67 8.41
N VAL A 9 1.31 -4.67 7.64
CA VAL A 9 0.09 -5.46 7.89
C VAL A 9 0.48 -6.92 8.05
N LYS A 10 0.06 -7.53 9.16
CA LYS A 10 0.27 -8.97 9.38
C LYS A 10 -0.76 -9.75 8.58
N SER A 11 -0.33 -10.77 7.85
CA SER A 11 -1.22 -11.69 7.14
C SER A 11 -0.54 -13.03 6.89
N ASN A 12 -1.33 -14.11 6.88
CA ASN A 12 -0.86 -15.43 6.48
C ASN A 12 -0.68 -15.56 4.96
N TYR A 13 -1.17 -14.59 4.18
CA TYR A 13 -1.08 -14.55 2.72
C TYR A 13 -0.23 -13.37 2.24
N ALA A 14 0.78 -12.99 3.03
CA ALA A 14 1.55 -11.77 2.81
C ALA A 14 2.17 -11.72 1.40
N ARG A 15 2.64 -12.86 0.88
CA ARG A 15 3.21 -12.96 -0.47
C ARG A 15 2.16 -12.70 -1.54
N GLU A 16 1.03 -13.38 -1.46
CA GLU A 16 -0.07 -13.33 -2.43
C GLU A 16 -0.63 -11.91 -2.50
N ILE A 17 -0.91 -11.31 -1.33
CA ILE A 17 -1.44 -9.95 -1.23
C ILE A 17 -0.44 -8.93 -1.77
N ALA A 18 0.84 -9.01 -1.39
CA ALA A 18 1.87 -8.07 -1.85
C ALA A 18 2.05 -8.11 -3.37
N ASN A 19 2.00 -9.30 -3.98
CA ASN A 19 2.10 -9.45 -5.42
C ASN A 19 0.90 -8.88 -6.17
N SER A 20 -0.31 -9.00 -5.61
CA SER A 20 -1.52 -8.40 -6.18
C SER A 20 -1.48 -6.88 -6.17
N ILE A 21 -1.01 -6.27 -5.07
CA ILE A 21 -0.95 -4.81 -4.93
C ILE A 21 0.12 -4.18 -5.84
N LYS A 22 1.23 -4.89 -6.10
CA LYS A 22 2.32 -4.38 -6.98
C LYS A 22 1.85 -4.03 -8.40
N VAL A 23 0.77 -4.66 -8.87
CA VAL A 23 0.29 -4.54 -10.25
C VAL A 23 -0.48 -3.22 -10.48
N ASP A 24 -0.99 -2.58 -9.43
CA ASP A 24 -1.91 -1.42 -9.53
C ASP A 24 -1.23 -0.03 -9.57
N ASN A 25 0.10 0.04 -9.58
CA ASN A 25 0.85 1.32 -9.51
C ASN A 25 0.86 2.14 -10.82
N ILE A 26 -0.15 1.99 -11.68
CA ILE A 26 -0.15 2.53 -13.06
C ILE A 26 -0.56 4.02 -13.12
N ASN A 27 -1.17 4.58 -12.07
CA ASN A 27 -1.61 5.99 -12.03
C ASN A 27 -1.28 6.69 -10.70
N LEU A 28 0.01 6.78 -10.37
CA LEU A 28 0.44 7.52 -9.19
C LEU A 28 0.61 9.03 -9.50
N PRO A 29 0.27 9.93 -8.55
CA PRO A 29 0.57 11.35 -8.66
C PRO A 29 2.05 11.61 -8.94
N LYS A 30 2.36 12.67 -9.70
CA LYS A 30 3.75 13.07 -9.97
C LYS A 30 4.49 13.30 -8.65
N GLY A 31 5.62 12.64 -8.48
CA GLY A 31 6.44 12.74 -7.26
C GLY A 31 6.11 11.68 -6.20
N MET A 32 5.09 10.84 -6.41
CA MET A 32 4.76 9.72 -5.54
C MET A 32 5.45 8.44 -6.01
N GLN A 33 6.00 7.69 -5.06
CA GLN A 33 6.60 6.38 -5.23
C GLN A 33 6.00 5.43 -4.20
N ILE A 34 5.56 4.27 -4.66
CA ILE A 34 5.05 3.21 -3.78
C ILE A 34 5.87 1.95 -4.02
N THR A 35 6.49 1.45 -2.96
CA THR A 35 7.18 0.16 -2.98
C THR A 35 6.44 -0.79 -2.06
N THR A 36 6.14 -1.97 -2.56
CA THR A 36 5.53 -3.04 -1.78
C THR A 36 6.52 -4.18 -1.66
N ASP A 37 6.69 -4.70 -0.47
CA ASP A 37 7.51 -5.87 -0.15
C ASP A 37 6.74 -6.77 0.82
N TYR A 38 7.27 -7.95 1.08
CA TYR A 38 6.70 -8.88 2.05
C TYR A 38 7.78 -9.66 2.78
N THR A 39 7.43 -10.11 3.98
CA THR A 39 8.10 -11.18 4.71
C THR A 39 7.15 -12.37 4.84
N ASN A 40 7.54 -13.43 5.57
CA ASN A 40 6.69 -14.62 5.71
C ASN A 40 5.28 -14.33 6.28
N ASN A 41 5.12 -13.28 7.11
CA ASN A 41 3.86 -12.98 7.78
C ASN A 41 3.47 -11.50 7.74
N GLU A 42 4.18 -10.66 6.99
CA GLU A 42 3.91 -9.23 6.91
C GLU A 42 4.02 -8.69 5.49
N ILE A 43 3.06 -7.85 5.13
CA ILE A 43 3.09 -6.99 3.95
C ILE A 43 3.69 -5.66 4.39
N ILE A 44 4.66 -5.15 3.62
CA ILE A 44 5.35 -3.89 3.90
C ILE A 44 5.12 -2.97 2.72
N VAL A 45 4.43 -1.85 2.93
CA VAL A 45 4.22 -0.83 1.90
C VAL A 45 4.93 0.45 2.34
N ASN A 46 5.79 1.00 1.48
CA ASN A 46 6.36 2.33 1.67
C ASN A 46 5.78 3.26 0.61
N ILE A 47 5.17 4.35 1.07
CA ILE A 47 4.69 5.46 0.25
C ILE A 47 5.63 6.63 0.50
N ARG A 48 6.32 7.07 -0.54
CA ARG A 48 7.13 8.29 -0.53
C ARG A 48 6.49 9.31 -1.45
N TYR A 49 6.27 10.52 -0.98
CA TYR A 49 5.70 11.59 -1.81
C TYR A 49 6.47 12.89 -1.64
N ASP A 50 6.95 13.44 -2.75
CA ASP A 50 7.49 14.80 -2.82
C ASP A 50 6.44 15.76 -3.40
N PHE A 51 6.00 16.72 -2.58
CA PHE A 51 4.90 17.63 -2.89
C PHE A 51 5.13 19.06 -2.38
N ASP A 52 4.46 20.03 -3.02
CA ASP A 52 4.71 21.47 -2.77
C ASP A 52 3.71 22.13 -1.80
N ASP A 53 2.59 21.47 -1.47
CA ASP A 53 1.52 22.00 -0.61
C ASP A 53 1.06 20.97 0.43
N VAL A 54 0.62 21.42 1.61
CA VAL A 54 0.09 20.60 2.71
C VAL A 54 -1.06 19.67 2.28
N LYS A 55 -1.78 19.99 1.21
CA LYS A 55 -2.75 19.06 0.60
C LYS A 55 -2.13 17.72 0.18
N GLY A 56 -0.83 17.67 -0.11
CA GLY A 56 -0.12 16.43 -0.42
C GLY A 56 -0.16 15.41 0.72
N ILE A 57 -0.27 15.85 1.98
CA ILE A 57 -0.47 14.97 3.14
C ILE A 57 -1.82 14.24 3.02
N LEU A 58 -2.88 14.95 2.61
CA LEU A 58 -4.21 14.36 2.41
C LEU A 58 -4.18 13.34 1.27
N THR A 59 -3.41 13.61 0.21
CA THR A 59 -3.19 12.64 -0.87
C THR A 59 -2.54 11.37 -0.36
N VAL A 60 -1.45 11.46 0.43
CA VAL A 60 -0.81 10.26 1.02
C VAL A 60 -1.78 9.50 1.91
N ARG A 61 -2.60 10.20 2.71
CA ARG A 61 -3.61 9.58 3.56
C ARG A 61 -4.61 8.77 2.73
N ASN A 62 -5.17 9.37 1.69
CA ASN A 62 -6.13 8.69 0.81
C ASN A 62 -5.51 7.47 0.14
N THR A 63 -4.28 7.58 -0.37
CA THR A 63 -3.55 6.45 -0.95
C THR A 63 -3.29 5.35 0.07
N ALA A 64 -2.93 5.69 1.31
CA ALA A 64 -2.76 4.72 2.38
C ALA A 64 -4.09 4.00 2.72
N ASP A 65 -5.20 4.74 2.80
CA ASP A 65 -6.54 4.22 3.06
C ASP A 65 -6.98 3.25 1.94
N GLU A 66 -6.71 3.60 0.67
CA GLU A 66 -6.99 2.75 -0.50
C GLU A 66 -6.19 1.44 -0.45
N ILE A 67 -4.89 1.51 -0.19
CA ILE A 67 -4.02 0.31 -0.09
C ILE A 67 -4.47 -0.61 1.05
N LEU A 68 -4.80 -0.06 2.22
CA LEU A 68 -5.31 -0.84 3.34
C LEU A 68 -6.64 -1.53 3.01
N THR A 69 -7.51 -0.84 2.27
CA THR A 69 -8.78 -1.42 1.80
C THR A 69 -8.54 -2.57 0.84
N GLN A 70 -7.63 -2.42 -0.13
CA GLN A 70 -7.26 -3.49 -1.05
C GLN A 70 -6.66 -4.70 -0.33
N ILE A 71 -5.73 -4.48 0.61
CA ILE A 71 -5.14 -5.55 1.44
C ILE A 71 -6.25 -6.34 2.12
N LYS A 72 -7.18 -5.63 2.78
CA LYS A 72 -8.30 -6.24 3.49
C LYS A 72 -9.20 -7.04 2.57
N THR A 73 -9.58 -6.50 1.42
CA THR A 73 -10.45 -7.19 0.45
C THR A 73 -9.79 -8.46 -0.08
N ILE A 74 -8.49 -8.43 -0.39
CA ILE A 74 -7.76 -9.61 -0.87
C ILE A 74 -7.68 -10.66 0.25
N GLU A 75 -7.36 -10.25 1.47
CA GLU A 75 -7.30 -11.15 2.64
C GLU A 75 -8.65 -11.84 2.90
N GLU A 76 -9.74 -11.07 2.94
CA GLU A 76 -11.10 -11.61 3.09
C GLU A 76 -11.46 -12.56 1.94
N THR A 77 -11.03 -12.26 0.71
CA THR A 77 -11.26 -13.15 -0.45
C THR A 77 -10.51 -14.48 -0.27
N LEU A 78 -9.25 -14.44 0.14
CA LEU A 78 -8.43 -15.63 0.33
C LEU A 78 -8.90 -16.47 1.51
N ASP A 79 -9.37 -15.86 2.59
CA ASP A 79 -9.96 -16.59 3.72
C ASP A 79 -11.27 -17.29 3.37
N ASN A 80 -12.07 -16.75 2.44
CA ASN A 80 -13.28 -17.41 1.95
C ASN A 80 -13.02 -18.56 0.95
N LEU A 81 -11.78 -18.75 0.50
CA LEU A 81 -11.36 -19.86 -0.37
C LEU A 81 -10.80 -21.06 0.41
N LYS A 82 -10.75 -20.98 1.74
CA LYS A 82 -10.45 -22.11 2.64
C LYS A 82 -11.66 -23.02 2.82
#